data_AF-A0A7K8XQE9-F1
#
_entry.id   AF-A0A7K8XQE9-F1
#
_cell.length_a   1.000
_cell.length_b   1.000
_cell.length_c   1.000
_cell.angle_alpha   90.00
_cell.angle_beta   90.00
_cell.angle_gamma   90.00
#
_symmetry.space_group_name_H-M   'P 1'
#
loop_
_entity.id
_entity.type
_entity.pdbx_description
1 polymer ?
#
loop_
_entity_poly.entity_id
_entity_poly.type
_entity_poly.pdbx_seq_one_letter_code
_entity_poly.pdbx_strand_id
1 'polypeptide(L)'
;EKQVFQLRAHMYQARSLFAADSSGLSDPFARVFFISQSQCTEVLNETLCPTWDQLLVFDNVELYGEVHEMRDDPPIIVIEIYDQDTVGKADFMGRTFAKPVVKMSDEHYSPPRFPPQLEYYQIYRGNSTAGDLLAAFELLQIGPGGKSDLPPIDGPTDMDRGPILPVPLGIRPVLSKYRVEGSQTVLWWSYSRPLPPAQSLVYSLWPFQQPEYSPRTALDNQHTFASQDLPENELLHPPLNIRVVDCRAFGRYTLVGSHAVSSLRKFIYRPPDKKAQYWNMTG
;
A
#
# COMPACT_ATOMS: atom_id res chain seq x y z
N GLU A 1 -6.16 26.38 25.15
CA GLU A 1 -5.24 27.31 24.46
C GLU A 1 -5.35 27.12 22.94
N LYS A 2 -4.94 28.08 22.09
CA LYS A 2 -4.86 27.88 20.63
C LYS A 2 -3.50 27.28 20.30
N GLN A 3 -3.49 26.18 19.57
CA GLN A 3 -2.29 25.48 19.14
C GLN A 3 -2.31 25.30 17.62
N VAL A 4 -1.14 25.40 16.98
CA VAL A 4 -1.00 25.28 15.53
C VAL A 4 -0.18 24.05 15.20
N PHE A 5 -0.67 23.24 14.26
CA PHE A 5 -0.05 21.99 13.84
C PHE A 5 0.11 21.91 12.32
N GLN A 6 0.99 21.00 11.89
CA GLN A 6 1.02 20.47 10.54
C GLN A 6 0.65 18.99 10.59
N LEU A 7 -0.38 18.57 9.85
CA LEU A 7 -0.66 17.15 9.64
C LEU A 7 0.05 16.68 8.38
N ARG A 8 0.77 15.56 8.49
CA ARG A 8 1.35 14.84 7.35
C ARG A 8 0.65 13.50 7.20
N ALA A 9 0.02 13.29 6.06
CA ALA A 9 -0.60 12.03 5.70
C ALA A 9 0.26 11.33 4.64
N HIS A 10 0.95 10.28 5.05
CA HIS A 10 1.80 9.44 4.21
C HIS A 10 0.96 8.33 3.57
N MET A 11 0.37 8.64 2.43
CA MET A 11 -0.55 7.78 1.68
C MET A 11 0.23 6.86 0.74
N TYR A 12 0.48 5.62 1.16
CA TYR A 12 1.35 4.72 0.39
C TYR A 12 0.59 3.88 -0.64
N GLN A 13 -0.27 2.95 -0.20
CA GLN A 13 -1.05 2.10 -1.11
C GLN A 13 -2.39 1.70 -0.52
N ALA A 14 -3.33 1.27 -1.36
CA ALA A 14 -4.49 0.49 -0.94
C ALA A 14 -4.53 -0.85 -1.67
N ARG A 15 -5.29 -1.80 -1.13
CA ARG A 15 -5.41 -3.15 -1.70
C ARG A 15 -6.81 -3.70 -1.56
N SER A 16 -7.16 -4.60 -2.49
CA SER A 16 -8.44 -5.33 -2.51
C SER A 16 -9.65 -4.39 -2.49
N LEU A 17 -9.57 -3.26 -3.20
CA LEU A 17 -10.70 -2.35 -3.38
C LEU A 17 -11.82 -3.03 -4.20
N PHE A 18 -13.05 -2.57 -4.01
CA PHE A 18 -14.17 -3.02 -4.84
C PHE A 18 -14.01 -2.52 -6.27
N ALA A 19 -14.33 -3.36 -7.25
CA ALA A 19 -14.55 -2.89 -8.62
C ALA A 19 -15.88 -2.13 -8.67
N ALA A 20 -15.82 -0.86 -9.03
CA ALA A 20 -17.02 -0.05 -9.28
C ALA A 20 -17.38 0.01 -10.77
N ASP A 21 -16.39 -0.14 -11.68
CA ASP A 21 -16.64 -0.11 -13.11
C ASP A 21 -17.12 -1.44 -13.70
N SER A 22 -17.81 -1.32 -14.85
CA SER A 22 -18.19 -2.45 -15.70
C SER A 22 -17.00 -3.26 -16.25
N SER A 23 -15.78 -2.67 -16.25
CA SER A 23 -14.52 -3.33 -16.61
C SER A 23 -14.05 -4.35 -15.56
N GLY A 24 -14.60 -4.29 -14.34
CA GLY A 24 -14.11 -5.04 -13.19
C GLY A 24 -12.87 -4.44 -12.52
N LEU A 25 -12.53 -3.19 -12.86
CA LEU A 25 -11.48 -2.37 -12.24
C LEU A 25 -12.10 -1.05 -11.75
N SER A 26 -11.26 -0.10 -11.32
CA SER A 26 -11.64 1.23 -10.86
C SER A 26 -10.49 2.20 -11.11
N ASP A 27 -10.77 3.51 -11.05
CA ASP A 27 -9.83 4.62 -11.10
C ASP A 27 -9.71 5.27 -9.68
N PRO A 28 -9.13 4.58 -8.67
CA PRO A 28 -9.21 5.02 -7.29
C PRO A 28 -8.33 6.24 -6.95
N PHE A 29 -8.90 7.14 -6.14
CA PHE A 29 -8.17 8.15 -5.37
C PHE A 29 -8.65 8.19 -3.92
N ALA A 30 -7.78 8.66 -3.02
CA ALA A 30 -8.10 8.87 -1.62
C ALA A 30 -8.30 10.36 -1.32
N ARG A 31 -9.32 10.68 -0.53
CA ARG A 31 -9.55 12.00 0.04
C ARG A 31 -9.41 11.94 1.55
N VAL A 32 -8.44 12.69 2.07
CA VAL A 32 -8.14 12.77 3.49
C VAL A 32 -8.76 14.05 4.04
N PHE A 33 -9.50 13.92 5.14
CA PHE A 33 -10.11 15.01 5.87
C PHE A 33 -9.52 15.11 7.26
N PHE A 34 -9.23 16.34 7.66
CA PHE A 34 -8.82 16.65 9.01
C PHE A 34 -9.32 18.03 9.41
N ILE A 35 -10.14 18.08 10.46
CA ILE A 35 -10.77 19.31 10.96
C ILE A 35 -11.58 20.00 9.84
N SER A 36 -11.09 21.14 9.34
CA SER A 36 -11.73 21.97 8.32
C SER A 36 -11.07 21.84 6.94
N GLN A 37 -10.04 21.00 6.82
CA GLN A 37 -9.25 20.85 5.61
C GLN A 37 -9.45 19.48 4.98
N SER A 38 -9.29 19.42 3.65
CA SER A 38 -9.27 18.17 2.89
C SER A 38 -8.25 18.25 1.75
N GLN A 39 -7.56 17.14 1.49
CA GLN A 39 -6.70 16.98 0.32
C GLN A 39 -6.94 15.62 -0.33
N CYS A 40 -6.62 15.51 -1.62
CA CYS A 40 -6.76 14.28 -2.39
C CYS A 40 -5.40 13.80 -2.87
N THR A 41 -5.23 12.48 -2.95
CA THR A 41 -4.16 11.88 -3.75
C THR A 41 -4.46 12.01 -5.24
N GLU A 42 -3.50 11.64 -6.09
CA GLU A 42 -3.80 11.42 -7.50
C GLU A 42 -4.77 10.26 -7.73
N VAL A 43 -5.41 10.32 -8.89
CA VAL A 43 -6.24 9.26 -9.46
C VAL A 43 -5.31 8.30 -10.21
N LEU A 44 -5.40 7.01 -9.88
CA LEU A 44 -4.68 5.97 -10.60
C LEU A 44 -5.67 5.12 -11.37
N ASN A 45 -5.48 4.99 -12.69
CA ASN A 45 -6.47 4.37 -13.54
C ASN A 45 -6.41 2.84 -13.52
N GLU A 46 -7.56 2.20 -13.72
CA GLU A 46 -7.74 0.76 -13.95
C GLU A 46 -7.02 -0.14 -12.92
N THR A 47 -7.16 0.15 -11.63
CA THR A 47 -6.54 -0.62 -10.54
C THR A 47 -7.46 -0.77 -9.32
N LEU A 48 -7.39 -1.95 -8.68
CA LEU A 48 -8.02 -2.20 -7.38
C LEU A 48 -7.01 -2.18 -6.22
N CYS A 49 -5.77 -1.86 -6.52
CA CYS A 49 -4.66 -1.88 -5.56
C CYS A 49 -3.72 -0.69 -5.80
N PRO A 50 -4.20 0.56 -5.75
CA PRO A 50 -3.40 1.74 -6.08
C PRO A 50 -2.17 1.85 -5.17
N THR A 51 -1.01 2.20 -5.74
CA THR A 51 0.17 2.66 -5.00
C THR A 51 0.37 4.13 -5.33
N TRP A 52 -0.20 5.00 -4.49
CA TRP A 52 -0.05 6.44 -4.66
C TRP A 52 1.38 6.88 -4.34
N ASP A 53 1.96 6.38 -3.24
CA ASP A 53 3.24 6.84 -2.70
C ASP A 53 3.28 8.37 -2.57
N GLN A 54 2.28 8.97 -1.90
CA GLN A 54 2.12 10.43 -1.79
C GLN A 54 2.06 10.92 -0.34
N LEU A 55 2.72 12.05 -0.08
CA LEU A 55 2.65 12.80 1.16
C LEU A 55 1.71 14.01 0.95
N LEU A 56 0.59 14.01 1.67
CA LEU A 56 -0.31 15.16 1.76
C LEU A 56 0.01 15.99 3.00
N VAL A 57 0.21 17.30 2.82
CA VAL A 57 0.66 18.21 3.89
C VAL A 57 -0.43 19.23 4.17
N PHE A 58 -1.05 19.13 5.34
CA PHE A 58 -2.05 20.06 5.82
C PHE A 58 -1.38 21.06 6.74
N ASP A 59 -1.21 22.28 6.24
CA ASP A 59 -0.56 23.35 6.96
C ASP A 59 -1.54 24.15 7.83
N ASN A 60 -0.99 24.77 8.88
CA ASN A 60 -1.71 25.70 9.75
C ASN A 60 -3.02 25.10 10.31
N VAL A 61 -2.99 23.84 10.74
CA VAL A 61 -4.13 23.21 11.39
C VAL A 61 -4.26 23.78 12.81
N GLU A 62 -5.35 24.50 13.05
CA GLU A 62 -5.63 25.11 14.34
C GLU A 62 -6.46 24.18 15.20
N LEU A 63 -5.94 23.81 16.37
CA LEU A 63 -6.65 23.04 17.37
C LEU A 63 -6.80 23.86 18.65
N TYR A 64 -7.92 23.66 19.35
CA TYR A 64 -8.25 24.33 20.61
C TYR A 64 -8.38 23.30 21.72
N GLY A 65 -7.66 23.49 22.81
CA GLY A 65 -7.64 22.55 23.94
C GLY A 65 -6.36 22.64 24.75
N GLU A 66 -6.19 21.71 25.68
CA GLU A 66 -4.96 21.53 26.45
C GLU A 66 -3.96 20.68 25.66
N VAL A 67 -2.68 21.07 25.73
CA VAL A 67 -1.56 20.45 25.01
C VAL A 67 -1.46 18.94 25.27
N HIS A 68 -1.65 18.52 26.52
CA HIS A 68 -1.61 17.11 26.91
C HIS A 68 -2.78 16.30 26.37
N GLU A 69 -3.99 16.88 26.35
CA GLU A 69 -5.18 16.22 25.80
C GLU A 69 -5.04 16.00 24.30
N MET A 70 -4.49 16.98 23.57
CA MET A 70 -4.23 16.83 22.14
C MET A 70 -3.21 15.74 21.82
N ARG A 71 -2.24 15.51 22.72
CA ARG A 71 -1.22 14.47 22.55
C ARG A 71 -1.81 13.08 22.76
N ASP A 72 -2.62 12.92 23.80
CA ASP A 72 -3.11 11.62 24.24
C ASP A 72 -4.40 11.19 23.51
N ASP A 73 -5.25 12.15 23.09
CA ASP A 73 -6.44 11.90 22.27
C ASP A 73 -6.57 12.93 21.13
N PRO A 74 -5.75 12.81 20.06
CA PRO A 74 -5.84 13.70 18.92
C PRO A 74 -7.15 13.52 18.15
N PRO A 75 -7.60 14.56 17.42
CA PRO A 75 -8.72 14.44 16.49
C PRO A 75 -8.51 13.30 15.48
N ILE A 76 -9.61 12.66 15.09
CA ILE A 76 -9.59 11.53 14.16
C ILE A 76 -9.48 12.06 12.72
N ILE A 77 -8.62 11.42 11.94
CA ILE A 77 -8.50 11.62 10.50
C ILE A 77 -9.53 10.73 9.81
N VAL A 78 -10.28 11.30 8.87
CA VAL A 78 -11.22 10.55 8.04
C VAL A 78 -10.61 10.38 6.66
N ILE A 79 -10.56 9.15 6.16
CA ILE A 79 -10.05 8.85 4.83
C ILE A 79 -11.17 8.19 4.03
N GLU A 80 -11.52 8.77 2.90
CA GLU A 80 -12.51 8.23 1.97
C GLU A 80 -11.84 7.84 0.66
N ILE A 81 -12.21 6.69 0.13
CA ILE A 81 -11.75 6.20 -1.18
C ILE A 81 -12.89 6.34 -2.18
N TYR A 82 -12.55 6.86 -3.35
CA TYR A 82 -13.47 7.14 -4.43
C TYR A 82 -12.97 6.55 -5.74
N ASP A 83 -13.90 6.16 -6.58
CA ASP A 83 -13.68 5.78 -7.98
C ASP A 83 -13.97 6.98 -8.87
N GLN A 84 -13.02 7.37 -9.73
CA GLN A 84 -13.17 8.54 -10.60
C GLN A 84 -13.63 8.12 -12.00
N ASP A 85 -14.94 8.04 -12.21
CA ASP A 85 -15.50 7.75 -13.52
C ASP A 85 -15.10 8.81 -14.57
N THR A 86 -14.95 8.36 -15.81
CA THR A 86 -14.66 9.23 -16.97
C THR A 86 -15.73 10.30 -17.18
N VAL A 87 -16.98 10.03 -16.79
CA VAL A 87 -18.11 10.95 -16.91
C VAL A 87 -18.97 10.86 -15.66
N GLY A 88 -19.00 11.93 -14.86
CA GLY A 88 -19.92 12.05 -13.74
C GLY A 88 -19.25 12.42 -12.44
N LYS A 89 -19.93 12.11 -11.34
CA LYS A 89 -19.43 12.32 -9.98
C LYS A 89 -18.68 11.07 -9.56
N ALA A 90 -17.56 11.25 -8.86
CA ALA A 90 -16.82 10.13 -8.29
C ALA A 90 -17.67 9.28 -7.35
N ASP A 91 -17.54 7.96 -7.49
CA ASP A 91 -18.32 6.96 -6.79
C ASP A 91 -17.66 6.57 -5.46
N PHE A 92 -18.44 6.54 -4.38
CA PHE A 92 -17.90 6.23 -3.06
C PHE A 92 -17.61 4.73 -2.91
N MET A 93 -16.34 4.39 -2.72
CA MET A 93 -15.87 3.01 -2.57
C MET A 93 -15.79 2.58 -1.11
N GLY A 94 -15.45 3.48 -0.19
CA GLY A 94 -15.38 3.17 1.23
C GLY A 94 -14.67 4.23 2.06
N ARG A 95 -14.64 4.03 3.38
CA ARG A 95 -14.05 4.95 4.36
C ARG A 95 -13.28 4.19 5.43
N THR A 96 -12.22 4.81 5.93
CA THR A 96 -11.55 4.39 7.16
C THR A 96 -11.21 5.60 8.04
N PHE A 97 -10.71 5.32 9.25
CA PHE A 97 -10.38 6.31 10.26
C PHE A 97 -8.99 6.03 10.82
N ALA A 98 -8.23 7.08 11.10
CA ALA A 98 -6.91 6.97 11.70
C ALA A 98 -6.71 7.99 12.82
N LYS A 99 -5.89 7.64 13.81
CA LYS A 99 -5.37 8.59 14.79
C LYS A 99 -3.92 8.93 14.43
N PRO A 100 -3.55 10.22 14.30
CA PRO A 100 -2.16 10.58 14.02
C PRO A 100 -1.26 10.33 15.23
N VAL A 101 0.00 10.03 14.97
CA VAL A 101 1.06 10.12 15.99
C VAL A 101 1.38 11.59 16.23
N VAL A 102 1.09 12.08 17.43
CA VAL A 102 1.31 13.50 17.76
C VAL A 102 2.74 13.72 18.23
N LYS A 103 3.40 14.73 17.65
CA LYS A 103 4.72 15.23 18.05
C LYS A 103 4.57 16.64 18.60
N MET A 104 4.93 16.83 19.85
CA MET A 104 4.92 18.17 20.46
C MET A 104 6.19 18.95 20.07
N SER A 105 6.16 20.28 20.17
CA SER A 105 7.28 21.12 19.72
C SER A 105 8.56 20.92 20.54
N ASP A 106 8.42 20.52 21.80
CA ASP A 106 9.49 20.21 22.75
C ASP A 106 10.04 18.76 22.63
N GLU A 107 9.38 17.90 21.86
CA GLU A 107 9.83 16.53 21.61
C GLU A 107 10.87 16.47 20.48
N HIS A 108 11.84 15.55 20.58
CA HIS A 108 12.79 15.29 19.51
C HIS A 108 12.21 14.34 18.46
N TYR A 109 12.47 14.61 17.19
CA TYR A 109 12.03 13.76 16.08
C TYR A 109 13.03 12.61 15.88
N SER A 110 12.90 11.55 16.67
CA SER A 110 13.79 10.40 16.60
C SER A 110 13.09 9.07 16.93
N PRO A 111 13.74 7.94 16.59
CA PRO A 111 13.27 6.63 17.01
C PRO A 111 13.09 6.53 18.52
N PRO A 112 12.14 5.71 19.02
CA PRO A 112 11.32 4.77 18.25
C PRO A 112 9.97 5.35 17.75
N ARG A 113 9.59 6.57 18.15
CA ARG A 113 8.27 7.14 17.83
C ARG A 113 8.21 7.78 16.45
N PHE A 114 9.33 8.34 15.97
CA PHE A 114 9.40 9.09 14.72
C PHE A 114 10.53 8.60 13.81
N PRO A 115 10.35 8.62 12.48
CA PRO A 115 9.09 8.86 11.78
C PRO A 115 8.07 7.75 12.04
N PRO A 116 6.76 8.00 11.86
CA PRO A 116 5.74 6.96 12.05
C PRO A 116 5.91 5.83 11.02
N GLN A 117 5.51 4.62 11.39
CA GLN A 117 5.54 3.47 10.49
C GLN A 117 4.22 3.31 9.73
N LEU A 118 4.29 2.70 8.55
CA LEU A 118 3.09 2.36 7.77
C LEU A 118 2.27 1.29 8.48
N GLU A 119 0.97 1.52 8.58
CA GLU A 119 0.00 0.62 9.21
C GLU A 119 -1.19 0.37 8.28
N TYR A 120 -1.80 -0.82 8.42
CA TYR A 120 -3.00 -1.18 7.68
C TYR A 120 -4.27 -0.67 8.38
N TYR A 121 -5.08 0.06 7.64
CA TYR A 121 -6.39 0.56 8.03
C TYR A 121 -7.46 -0.14 7.20
N GLN A 122 -8.34 -0.89 7.85
CA GLN A 122 -9.46 -1.54 7.18
C GLN A 122 -10.42 -0.48 6.63
N ILE A 123 -10.72 -0.55 5.34
CA ILE A 123 -11.72 0.29 4.67
C ILE A 123 -13.07 -0.39 4.79
N TYR A 124 -14.11 0.37 5.09
CA TYR A 124 -15.49 -0.09 5.20
C TYR A 124 -16.42 0.64 4.23
N ARG A 125 -17.36 -0.09 3.65
CA ARG A 125 -18.49 0.43 2.87
C ARG A 125 -19.78 -0.13 3.45
N GLY A 126 -20.51 0.70 4.20
CA GLY A 126 -21.63 0.21 5.02
C GLY A 126 -21.14 -0.83 6.02
N ASN A 127 -21.74 -2.03 6.00
CA ASN A 127 -21.39 -3.12 6.92
C ASN A 127 -20.35 -4.10 6.33
N SER A 128 -19.79 -3.80 5.16
CA SER A 128 -18.85 -4.67 4.46
C SER A 128 -17.44 -4.07 4.43
N THR A 129 -16.42 -4.93 4.50
CA THR A 129 -15.04 -4.54 4.25
C THR A 129 -14.84 -4.22 2.76
N ALA A 130 -14.12 -3.15 2.46
CA ALA A 130 -13.92 -2.59 1.12
C ALA A 130 -12.43 -2.47 0.74
N GLY A 131 -11.58 -3.31 1.34
CA GLY A 131 -10.14 -3.30 1.14
C GLY A 131 -9.37 -2.74 2.34
N ASP A 132 -8.05 -2.65 2.20
CA ASP A 132 -7.17 -2.10 3.23
C ASP A 132 -6.35 -0.94 2.67
N LEU A 133 -6.16 0.11 3.46
CA LEU A 133 -5.26 1.23 3.20
C LEU A 133 -3.97 1.02 3.99
N LEU A 134 -2.81 1.14 3.36
CA LEU A 134 -1.51 1.20 4.02
C LEU A 134 -1.02 2.65 4.02
N ALA A 135 -0.97 3.26 5.21
CA ALA A 135 -0.63 4.67 5.38
C ALA A 135 0.02 4.93 6.75
N ALA A 136 0.59 6.11 6.93
CA ALA A 136 1.05 6.62 8.23
C ALA A 136 0.60 8.08 8.39
N PHE A 137 0.32 8.49 9.62
CA PHE A 137 -0.17 9.83 9.92
C PHE A 137 0.57 10.42 11.12
N GLU A 138 1.06 11.65 10.99
CA GLU A 138 1.68 12.37 12.09
C GLU A 138 1.17 13.81 12.17
N LEU A 139 0.97 14.28 13.40
CA LEU A 139 0.50 15.62 13.71
C LEU A 139 1.60 16.35 14.48
N LEU A 140 2.22 17.34 13.85
CA LEU A 140 3.42 18.00 14.36
C LEU A 140 3.07 19.40 14.87
N GLN A 141 3.29 19.67 16.15
CA GLN A 141 3.07 21.00 16.72
C GLN A 141 4.09 21.98 16.16
N ILE A 142 3.62 23.13 15.69
CA ILE A 142 4.46 24.22 15.22
C ILE A 142 4.87 25.04 16.43
N GLY A 143 6.16 24.98 16.77
CA GLY A 143 6.74 25.76 17.86
C GLY A 143 6.92 27.24 17.52
N PRO A 144 7.51 28.01 18.44
CA PRO A 144 7.78 29.44 18.22
C PRO A 144 8.77 29.72 17.07
N GLY A 145 9.60 28.75 16.69
CA GLY A 145 10.44 28.85 15.47
C GLY A 145 9.65 28.69 14.17
N GLY A 146 8.36 28.36 14.23
CA GLY A 146 7.52 28.19 13.06
C GLY A 146 7.83 26.89 12.30
N LYS A 147 7.62 26.90 10.98
CA LYS A 147 7.79 25.70 10.13
C LYS A 147 9.23 25.21 10.03
N SER A 148 10.23 26.01 10.40
CA SER A 148 11.64 25.57 10.39
C SER A 148 11.97 24.54 11.47
N ASP A 149 11.14 24.42 12.51
CA ASP A 149 11.31 23.43 13.58
C ASP A 149 10.73 22.06 13.20
N LEU A 150 10.02 21.99 12.07
CA LEU A 150 9.46 20.75 11.55
C LEU A 150 10.52 19.96 10.79
N PRO A 151 10.45 18.61 10.78
CA PRO A 151 11.33 17.79 9.97
C PRO A 151 11.25 18.21 8.49
N PRO A 152 12.38 18.29 7.76
CA PRO A 152 12.36 18.73 6.36
C PRO A 152 11.49 17.81 5.51
N ILE A 153 10.92 18.38 4.45
CA ILE A 153 10.18 17.65 3.42
C ILE A 153 11.05 17.69 2.17
N ASP A 154 11.58 16.54 1.76
CA ASP A 154 12.39 16.43 0.56
C ASP A 154 11.46 16.26 -0.66
N GLY A 155 11.41 17.27 -1.51
CA GLY A 155 10.66 17.25 -2.77
C GLY A 155 10.54 18.65 -3.36
N PRO A 156 10.33 18.79 -4.68
CA PRO A 156 10.07 20.10 -5.24
C PRO A 156 8.75 20.61 -4.64
N THR A 157 8.72 21.86 -4.17
CA THR A 157 7.53 22.57 -3.69
C THR A 157 7.15 23.64 -4.70
N ASP A 158 6.21 23.32 -5.57
CA ASP A 158 5.63 24.20 -6.60
C ASP A 158 4.36 24.82 -6.04
N MET A 159 4.22 26.14 -6.19
CA MET A 159 3.37 26.95 -5.32
C MET A 159 1.90 27.04 -5.77
N ASP A 160 1.58 26.59 -6.99
CA ASP A 160 0.20 26.67 -7.53
C ASP A 160 -0.60 25.36 -7.41
N ARG A 161 0.06 24.19 -7.40
CA ARG A 161 -0.55 22.87 -7.17
C ARG A 161 0.33 21.88 -6.40
N GLY A 162 1.60 22.19 -6.18
CA GLY A 162 2.58 21.25 -5.62
C GLY A 162 2.99 20.16 -6.62
N PRO A 163 4.27 19.78 -6.67
CA PRO A 163 4.74 18.50 -7.13
C PRO A 163 4.24 17.49 -6.13
N ILE A 164 3.81 16.34 -6.64
CA ILE A 164 3.46 15.22 -5.79
C ILE A 164 4.68 14.86 -4.96
N LEU A 165 4.59 15.16 -3.65
CA LEU A 165 5.62 14.82 -2.69
C LEU A 165 5.51 13.32 -2.43
N PRO A 166 6.57 12.54 -2.63
CA PRO A 166 6.45 11.13 -2.41
C PRO A 166 6.63 10.80 -0.92
N VAL A 167 6.18 9.61 -0.46
CA VAL A 167 6.39 9.25 0.95
C VAL A 167 7.89 9.21 1.25
N PRO A 168 8.40 9.78 2.36
CA PRO A 168 9.82 9.77 2.68
C PRO A 168 10.40 8.36 2.79
N LEU A 169 11.66 8.18 2.37
CA LEU A 169 12.34 6.86 2.37
C LEU A 169 12.37 6.19 3.74
N GLY A 170 12.44 6.96 4.84
CA GLY A 170 12.41 6.42 6.20
C GLY A 170 11.06 5.83 6.63
N ILE A 171 9.99 6.10 5.88
CA ILE A 171 8.62 5.58 6.12
C ILE A 171 8.26 4.48 5.12
N ARG A 172 8.81 4.55 3.90
CA ARG A 172 8.58 3.53 2.87
C ARG A 172 9.00 2.14 3.36
N PRO A 173 8.33 1.07 2.89
CA PRO A 173 8.78 -0.28 3.17
C PRO A 173 10.18 -0.50 2.59
N VAL A 174 11.10 -1.00 3.41
CA VAL A 174 12.40 -1.49 2.92
C VAL A 174 12.14 -2.76 2.12
N LEU A 175 12.61 -2.80 0.87
CA LEU A 175 12.39 -3.94 -0.01
C LEU A 175 13.61 -4.87 -0.01
N SER A 176 13.32 -6.17 -0.01
CA SER A 176 14.30 -7.25 -0.16
C SER A 176 13.87 -8.16 -1.30
N LYS A 177 14.83 -8.83 -1.94
CA LYS A 177 14.56 -9.72 -3.07
C LYS A 177 14.07 -11.09 -2.58
N TYR A 178 12.82 -11.43 -2.88
CA TYR A 178 12.22 -12.73 -2.60
C TYR A 178 12.18 -13.60 -3.86
N ARG A 179 12.33 -14.92 -3.66
CA ARG A 179 12.07 -15.93 -4.68
C ARG A 179 10.68 -16.51 -4.44
N VAL A 180 9.78 -16.30 -5.38
CA VAL A 180 8.43 -16.86 -5.36
C VAL A 180 8.45 -18.15 -6.16
N GLU A 181 8.13 -19.27 -5.52
CA GLU A 181 8.10 -20.59 -6.15
C GLU A 181 6.64 -21.08 -6.30
N GLY A 182 6.30 -21.58 -7.48
CA GLY A 182 4.99 -22.16 -7.77
C GLY A 182 5.11 -23.40 -8.65
N SER A 183 4.06 -24.23 -8.67
CA SER A 183 4.02 -25.40 -9.56
C SER A 183 3.88 -24.97 -11.03
N GLN A 184 4.41 -25.76 -11.97
CA GLN A 184 4.31 -25.47 -13.41
C GLN A 184 2.88 -25.30 -13.95
N THR A 185 1.86 -25.87 -13.31
CA THR A 185 0.44 -25.69 -13.67
C THR A 185 -0.10 -24.30 -13.32
N VAL A 186 0.59 -23.60 -12.42
CA VAL A 186 0.17 -22.35 -11.77
C VAL A 186 0.82 -21.12 -12.43
N LEU A 187 2.01 -21.23 -13.03
CA LEU A 187 2.71 -20.11 -13.66
C LEU A 187 2.58 -20.11 -15.19
N TRP A 188 1.50 -19.52 -15.71
CA TRP A 188 1.46 -19.08 -17.11
C TRP A 188 0.91 -17.64 -17.18
N TRP A 189 1.74 -16.69 -17.64
CA TRP A 189 1.23 -15.40 -18.13
C TRP A 189 1.88 -14.99 -19.46
N SER A 190 1.23 -14.04 -20.12
CA SER A 190 0.88 -14.01 -21.54
C SER A 190 1.87 -13.31 -22.47
N TYR A 191 2.14 -13.91 -23.64
CA TYR A 191 1.92 -13.26 -24.95
C TYR A 191 1.93 -14.27 -26.12
N SER A 192 0.98 -14.08 -27.07
CA SER A 192 0.87 -14.65 -28.44
C SER A 192 0.69 -16.18 -28.66
N ARG A 193 -0.51 -16.54 -29.16
CA ARG A 193 -1.12 -17.83 -29.65
C ARG A 193 -0.21 -18.85 -30.41
N PRO A 194 -0.69 -20.12 -30.64
CA PRO A 194 -2.01 -20.72 -30.29
C PRO A 194 -1.99 -22.06 -29.48
N LEU A 195 -2.98 -22.16 -28.56
CA LEU A 195 -3.77 -23.32 -28.07
C LEU A 195 -3.07 -24.62 -27.57
N PRO A 196 -3.55 -25.16 -26.42
CA PRO A 196 -4.74 -26.04 -26.38
C PRO A 196 -5.91 -25.45 -25.56
N PRO A 197 -7.11 -26.10 -25.55
CA PRO A 197 -8.26 -25.67 -24.76
C PRO A 197 -8.02 -26.06 -23.30
N ALA A 198 -7.39 -25.19 -22.54
CA ALA A 198 -7.16 -25.43 -21.12
C ALA A 198 -7.47 -24.16 -20.33
N GLN A 199 -8.21 -24.33 -19.23
CA GLN A 199 -8.39 -23.32 -18.20
C GLN A 199 -6.99 -22.84 -17.75
N SER A 200 -6.75 -21.54 -17.75
CA SER A 200 -5.47 -20.97 -17.36
C SER A 200 -5.62 -20.22 -16.04
N LEU A 201 -4.74 -20.50 -15.08
CA LEU A 201 -4.61 -19.70 -13.87
C LEU A 201 -3.57 -18.61 -14.07
N VAL A 202 -3.93 -17.38 -13.68
CA VAL A 202 -3.09 -16.19 -13.71
C VAL A 202 -2.88 -15.71 -12.28
N TYR A 203 -1.62 -15.52 -11.89
CA TYR A 203 -1.23 -14.98 -10.58
C TYR A 203 -0.59 -13.62 -10.76
N SER A 204 -1.01 -12.66 -9.97
CA SER A 204 -0.39 -11.34 -9.90
C SER A 204 -0.08 -10.98 -8.45
N LEU A 205 1.19 -10.69 -8.19
CA LEU A 205 1.66 -10.07 -6.95
C LEU A 205 1.71 -8.57 -7.18
N TRP A 206 0.62 -7.89 -6.89
CA TRP A 206 0.50 -6.45 -7.05
C TRP A 206 1.15 -5.70 -5.87
N PRO A 207 1.87 -4.57 -6.03
CA PRO A 207 1.97 -3.67 -7.18
C PRO A 207 3.19 -3.86 -8.08
N PHE A 208 3.95 -4.93 -7.93
CA PHE A 208 5.26 -5.03 -8.58
C PHE A 208 5.16 -5.43 -10.06
N GLN A 209 5.99 -4.79 -10.88
CA GLN A 209 6.17 -5.08 -12.30
C GLN A 209 6.36 -6.58 -12.53
N GLN A 210 5.87 -7.02 -13.70
CA GLN A 210 6.00 -8.40 -14.17
C GLN A 210 7.45 -8.88 -13.97
N PRO A 211 7.68 -10.01 -13.27
CA PRO A 211 9.02 -10.50 -13.06
C PRO A 211 9.69 -10.80 -14.39
N GLU A 212 10.92 -10.32 -14.59
CA GLU A 212 11.76 -10.71 -15.72
C GLU A 212 12.00 -12.22 -15.69
N TYR A 213 11.48 -12.92 -16.68
CA TYR A 213 11.67 -14.35 -16.83
C TYR A 213 13.08 -14.66 -17.35
N SER A 214 13.81 -15.53 -16.66
CA SER A 214 14.96 -16.24 -17.21
C SER A 214 14.56 -17.70 -17.45
N PRO A 215 14.30 -18.12 -18.71
CA PRO A 215 14.14 -19.53 -19.02
C PRO A 215 15.48 -20.24 -18.80
N ARG A 216 15.64 -20.94 -17.67
CA ARG A 216 16.55 -22.08 -17.67
C ARG A 216 15.74 -23.30 -18.07
N THR A 217 15.90 -23.68 -19.33
CA THR A 217 15.65 -25.03 -19.83
C THR A 217 16.53 -26.00 -19.05
N ALA A 218 15.95 -26.65 -18.06
CA ALA A 218 16.46 -27.91 -17.54
C ALA A 218 15.26 -28.80 -17.24
N LEU A 219 15.10 -29.82 -18.08
CA LEU A 219 14.39 -31.06 -17.72
C LEU A 219 14.94 -31.52 -16.36
N ASP A 220 14.28 -31.19 -15.26
CA ASP A 220 14.07 -32.10 -14.12
C ASP A 220 13.22 -31.52 -12.96
N ASN A 221 12.86 -30.24 -12.94
CA ASN A 221 12.16 -29.68 -11.76
C ASN A 221 10.79 -29.10 -12.11
N GLN A 222 9.76 -29.69 -11.50
CA GLN A 222 8.32 -29.39 -11.61
C GLN A 222 7.90 -28.02 -11.03
N HIS A 223 8.88 -27.15 -10.75
CA HIS A 223 8.75 -25.89 -10.02
C HIS A 223 9.25 -24.72 -10.87
N THR A 224 8.38 -23.74 -11.11
CA THR A 224 8.74 -22.47 -11.75
C THR A 224 8.99 -21.44 -10.65
N PHE A 225 9.96 -20.54 -10.85
CA PHE A 225 10.27 -19.49 -9.88
C PHE A 225 10.35 -18.11 -10.53
N ALA A 226 9.96 -17.10 -9.77
CA ALA A 226 10.09 -15.68 -10.11
C ALA A 226 10.86 -14.96 -8.99
N SER A 227 11.65 -13.95 -9.35
CA SER A 227 12.26 -13.04 -8.37
C SER A 227 11.42 -11.77 -8.27
N GLN A 228 11.11 -11.34 -7.06
CA GLN A 228 10.32 -10.14 -6.82
C GLN A 228 10.79 -9.43 -5.55
N ASP A 229 10.86 -8.10 -5.61
CA ASP A 229 11.14 -7.29 -4.43
C ASP A 229 9.88 -7.18 -3.57
N LEU A 230 9.96 -7.60 -2.31
CA LEU A 230 8.88 -7.49 -1.32
C LEU A 230 9.40 -6.79 -0.06
N PRO A 231 8.51 -6.14 0.72
CA PRO A 231 8.91 -5.54 1.98
C PRO A 231 9.57 -6.53 2.94
N GLU A 232 10.71 -6.18 3.55
CA GLU A 232 11.34 -6.98 4.60
C GLU A 232 10.40 -7.22 5.78
N ASN A 233 9.58 -6.21 6.11
CA ASN A 233 8.53 -6.38 7.09
C ASN A 233 7.38 -7.19 6.46
N GLU A 234 7.28 -8.46 6.87
CA GLU A 234 6.24 -9.39 6.40
C GLU A 234 4.80 -8.96 6.74
N LEU A 235 4.59 -7.98 7.63
CA LEU A 235 3.26 -7.35 7.78
C LEU A 235 2.86 -6.61 6.51
N LEU A 236 3.83 -5.95 5.88
CA LEU A 236 3.65 -5.06 4.74
C LEU A 236 3.59 -5.80 3.40
N HIS A 237 3.80 -7.12 3.40
CA HIS A 237 3.67 -7.92 2.18
C HIS A 237 2.31 -7.68 1.50
N PRO A 238 2.31 -7.41 0.18
CA PRO A 238 1.06 -7.27 -0.56
C PRO A 238 0.27 -8.60 -0.58
N PRO A 239 -1.04 -8.54 -0.82
CA PRO A 239 -1.85 -9.73 -0.99
C PRO A 239 -1.50 -10.39 -2.33
N LEU A 240 -1.61 -11.72 -2.39
CA LEU A 240 -1.50 -12.46 -3.64
C LEU A 240 -2.88 -12.67 -4.24
N ASN A 241 -3.12 -12.07 -5.41
CA ASN A 241 -4.35 -12.27 -6.16
C ASN A 241 -4.18 -13.43 -7.14
N ILE A 242 -5.10 -14.39 -7.03
CA ILE A 242 -5.17 -15.59 -7.84
C ILE A 242 -6.41 -15.48 -8.71
N ARG A 243 -6.26 -15.36 -10.02
CA ARG A 243 -7.37 -15.30 -10.97
C ARG A 243 -7.37 -16.54 -11.86
N VAL A 244 -8.54 -17.15 -12.01
CA VAL A 244 -8.76 -18.27 -12.92
C VAL A 244 -9.50 -17.73 -14.13
N VAL A 245 -8.93 -17.90 -15.32
CA VAL A 245 -9.56 -17.46 -16.56
C VAL A 245 -9.75 -18.65 -17.51
N ASP A 246 -10.93 -18.70 -18.12
CA ASP A 246 -11.29 -19.63 -19.19
C ASP A 246 -10.82 -19.03 -20.52
N CYS A 247 -9.82 -19.69 -21.11
CA CYS A 247 -9.26 -19.35 -22.41
C CYS A 247 -10.08 -20.06 -23.51
N ARG A 248 -11.01 -19.32 -24.11
CA ARG A 248 -11.81 -19.83 -25.22
C ARG A 248 -11.10 -19.63 -26.55
N ALA A 249 -11.51 -20.42 -27.54
CA ALA A 249 -11.08 -20.23 -28.92
C ALA A 249 -11.24 -18.76 -29.36
N PHE A 250 -10.37 -18.33 -30.27
CA PHE A 250 -10.31 -16.93 -30.74
C PHE A 250 -9.86 -15.90 -29.69
N GLY A 251 -9.12 -16.32 -28.65
CA GLY A 251 -8.44 -15.40 -27.73
C GLY A 251 -9.42 -14.62 -26.83
N ARG A 252 -10.61 -15.19 -26.60
CA ARG A 252 -11.54 -14.68 -25.61
C ARG A 252 -11.16 -15.24 -24.25
N TYR A 253 -10.99 -14.36 -23.28
CA TYR A 253 -10.71 -14.71 -21.89
C TYR A 253 -11.95 -14.39 -21.06
N THR A 254 -12.40 -15.34 -20.24
CA THR A 254 -13.50 -15.11 -19.29
C THR A 254 -13.02 -15.42 -17.89
N LEU A 255 -13.10 -14.46 -16.96
CA LEU A 255 -12.79 -14.72 -15.55
C LEU A 255 -13.77 -15.75 -14.99
N VAL A 256 -13.25 -16.90 -14.56
CA VAL A 256 -14.00 -18.00 -13.93
C VAL A 256 -14.11 -17.77 -12.42
N GLY A 257 -13.06 -17.24 -11.81
CA GLY A 257 -13.03 -16.97 -10.38
C GLY A 257 -11.79 -16.21 -9.97
N SER A 258 -11.86 -15.55 -8.82
CA SER A 258 -10.74 -14.82 -8.23
C SER A 258 -10.68 -15.10 -6.73
N HIS A 259 -9.47 -15.26 -6.20
CA HIS A 259 -9.23 -15.42 -4.77
C HIS A 259 -8.02 -14.57 -4.36
N ALA A 260 -8.14 -13.88 -3.23
CA ALA A 260 -7.06 -13.05 -2.69
C ALA A 260 -6.51 -13.67 -1.41
N VAL A 261 -5.22 -13.99 -1.40
CA VAL A 261 -4.49 -14.39 -0.19
C VAL A 261 -3.99 -13.12 0.49
N SER A 262 -4.65 -12.73 1.57
CA SER A 262 -4.40 -11.46 2.27
C SER A 262 -3.06 -11.40 3.02
N SER A 263 -2.47 -12.55 3.37
CA SER A 263 -1.19 -12.64 4.07
C SER A 263 -0.34 -13.79 3.54
N LEU A 264 0.88 -13.45 3.11
CA LEU A 264 1.87 -14.41 2.62
C LEU A 264 2.63 -15.12 3.74
N ARG A 265 2.48 -14.69 5.00
CA ARG A 265 3.28 -15.17 6.15
C ARG A 265 3.31 -16.69 6.31
N LYS A 266 2.19 -17.35 6.05
CA LYS A 266 2.05 -18.81 6.17
C LYS A 266 2.79 -19.57 5.06
N PHE A 267 3.21 -18.87 4.00
CA PHE A 267 3.84 -19.43 2.81
C PHE A 267 5.32 -19.05 2.70
N ILE A 268 5.87 -18.33 3.68
CA ILE A 268 7.29 -17.96 3.71
C ILE A 268 8.10 -19.15 4.21
N TYR A 269 8.93 -19.69 3.31
CA TYR A 269 9.94 -20.68 3.68
C TYR A 269 11.21 -19.98 4.17
N ARG A 270 11.67 -20.33 5.37
CA ARG A 270 12.97 -19.91 5.88
C ARG A 270 13.87 -21.15 5.93
N PRO A 271 14.98 -21.19 5.18
CA PRO A 271 15.90 -22.31 5.26
C PRO A 271 16.47 -22.39 6.69
N PRO A 272 16.64 -23.61 7.24
CA PRO A 272 17.25 -23.76 8.56
C PRO A 272 18.68 -23.21 8.56
N ASP A 273 19.02 -22.56 9.67
CA ASP A 273 20.28 -21.84 9.83
C ASP A 273 21.47 -22.80 9.79
N LYS A 274 22.31 -22.72 8.75
CA LYS A 274 23.46 -23.63 8.56
C LYS A 274 24.53 -23.49 9.65
N LYS A 275 24.43 -22.51 10.55
CA LYS A 275 25.33 -22.30 11.68
C LYS A 275 24.93 -23.03 12.96
N ALA A 276 23.71 -23.58 13.04
CA ALA A 276 23.24 -24.28 14.25
C ALA A 276 23.72 -25.75 14.35
N GLN A 277 24.36 -26.31 13.32
CA GLN A 277 24.79 -27.72 13.32
C GLN A 277 26.25 -27.98 13.72
N TYR A 278 27.07 -26.94 13.95
CA TYR A 278 28.49 -27.15 14.31
C TYR A 278 28.78 -27.30 15.81
N TRP A 279 27.80 -27.09 16.71
CA TRP A 279 28.02 -27.22 18.16
C TRP A 279 27.59 -28.56 18.78
N ASN A 280 27.05 -29.51 18.00
CA ASN A 280 26.60 -30.81 18.52
C ASN A 280 27.46 -32.01 18.09
N MET A 281 28.70 -31.79 17.63
CA MET A 281 29.66 -32.87 17.33
C MET A 281 31.04 -32.61 17.94
N THR A 282 31.08 -32.26 19.22
CA THR A 282 32.22 -32.53 20.11
C THR A 282 31.69 -32.77 21.51
N GLY A 283 31.35 -34.02 21.81
CA GLY A 283 30.98 -34.52 23.13
C GLY A 283 31.29 -36.01 23.18
#